data_AF-A0A0G0QK90-F1
#
_entry.id   AF-A0A0G0QK90-F1
#
_cell.length_a   1.000
_cell.length_b   1.000
_cell.length_c   1.000
_cell.angle_alpha   90.00
_cell.angle_beta   90.00
_cell.angle_gamma   90.00
#
_symmetry.space_group_name_H-M   'P 1'
#
loop_
_entity.id
_entity.type
_entity.pdbx_description
1 polymer ?
#
loop_
_entity_poly.entity_id
_entity_poly.type
_entity_poly.pdbx_seq_one_letter_code
_entity_poly.pdbx_strand_id
1 'polypeptide(L)'
;MEKIRRSLQISSTSIKYLALYKLTKHRNKTLGTRLRLACEELGFVFIKIGQILSTRYELLSREDCTELQKLLDSVPPIPYEQVEKIFLEDFKVTPETIFQNWNPIPIAS
;
A
#
# COMPACT_ATOMS: atom_id res chain seq x y z
N MET A 1 -16.40 -17.05 -11.24
CA MET A 1 -17.06 -16.27 -10.17
C MET A 1 -16.16 -15.18 -9.56
N GLU A 2 -14.86 -15.44 -9.37
CA GLU A 2 -13.93 -14.50 -8.73
C GLU A 2 -13.76 -13.14 -9.45
N LYS A 3 -13.70 -13.14 -10.79
CA LYS A 3 -13.66 -11.90 -11.60
C LYS A 3 -14.89 -11.00 -11.39
N ILE A 4 -16.08 -11.59 -11.25
CA ILE A 4 -17.34 -10.85 -11.04
C ILE A 4 -17.34 -10.21 -9.65
N ARG A 5 -16.93 -10.97 -8.62
CA ARG A 5 -16.78 -10.45 -7.25
C ARG A 5 -15.81 -9.28 -7.19
N ARG A 6 -14.69 -9.38 -7.92
CA ARG A 6 -13.68 -8.32 -7.97
C ARG A 6 -14.19 -7.05 -8.66
N SER A 7 -14.91 -7.21 -9.77
CA SER A 7 -15.57 -6.09 -10.46
C SER A 7 -16.59 -5.37 -9.55
N LEU A 8 -17.41 -6.15 -8.82
CA LEU A 8 -18.36 -5.59 -7.85
C LEU A 8 -17.68 -4.81 -6.73
N GLN A 9 -16.53 -5.31 -6.23
CA GLN A 9 -15.75 -4.60 -5.21
C GLN A 9 -15.17 -3.28 -5.73
N ILE A 10 -14.68 -3.24 -6.97
CA ILE A 10 -14.15 -2.02 -7.58
C ILE A 10 -15.25 -0.97 -7.67
N SER A 11 -16.42 -1.35 -8.20
CA SER A 11 -17.56 -0.47 -8.34
C SER A 11 -18.08 0.03 -6.99
N SER A 12 -18.24 -0.85 -5.99
CA SER A 12 -18.73 -0.45 -4.66
C SER A 12 -17.77 0.50 -3.94
N THR A 13 -16.46 0.26 -4.06
CA THR A 13 -15.43 1.13 -3.47
C THR A 13 -15.41 2.50 -4.16
N SER A 14 -15.51 2.52 -5.49
CA SER A 14 -15.57 3.77 -6.27
C SER A 14 -16.81 4.58 -5.89
N ILE A 15 -17.96 3.94 -5.74
CA ILE A 15 -19.19 4.58 -5.27
C ILE A 15 -18.99 5.17 -3.87
N LYS A 16 -18.42 4.40 -2.93
CA LYS A 16 -18.22 4.80 -1.53
C LYS A 16 -17.32 6.03 -1.37
N TYR A 17 -16.19 6.07 -2.09
CA TYR A 17 -15.16 7.11 -1.91
C TYR A 17 -15.26 8.25 -2.92
N LEU A 18 -15.86 8.05 -4.11
CA LEU A 18 -15.89 9.06 -5.17
C LEU A 18 -17.29 9.62 -5.42
N ALA A 19 -18.30 8.77 -5.63
CA ALA A 19 -19.64 9.22 -6.03
C ALA A 19 -20.53 9.63 -4.84
N LEU A 20 -20.58 8.80 -3.80
CA LEU A 20 -21.44 8.98 -2.62
C LEU A 20 -20.68 9.45 -1.38
N TYR A 21 -19.47 10.00 -1.54
CA TYR A 21 -18.64 10.41 -0.41
C TYR A 21 -19.32 11.40 0.53
N LYS A 22 -20.23 12.25 0.01
CA LYS A 22 -21.01 13.22 0.79
C LYS A 22 -22.01 12.55 1.74
N LEU A 23 -22.45 11.33 1.44
CA LEU A 23 -23.39 10.54 2.24
C LEU A 23 -22.69 9.54 3.18
N THR A 24 -21.35 9.47 3.14
CA THR A 24 -20.56 8.58 4.00
C THR A 24 -19.79 9.37 5.05
N LYS A 25 -19.09 8.67 5.96
CA LYS A 25 -18.16 9.26 6.93
C LYS A 25 -17.00 10.05 6.29
N HIS A 26 -16.89 10.03 4.97
CA HIS A 26 -15.83 10.69 4.20
C HIS A 26 -16.21 12.08 3.68
N ARG A 27 -17.40 12.61 4.05
CA ARG A 27 -17.88 13.94 3.58
C ARG A 27 -16.91 15.09 3.80
N ASN A 28 -16.14 15.04 4.90
CA ASN A 28 -15.19 16.08 5.29
C ASN A 28 -13.74 15.78 4.86
N LYS A 29 -13.51 14.72 4.09
CA LYS A 29 -12.17 14.34 3.63
C LYS A 29 -11.87 14.98 2.28
N THR A 30 -10.62 15.40 2.10
CA THR A 30 -10.11 15.90 0.83
C THR A 30 -10.18 14.82 -0.25
N LEU A 31 -10.06 15.21 -1.51
CA LEU A 31 -10.04 14.27 -2.63
C LEU A 31 -8.86 13.29 -2.49
N GLY A 32 -7.65 13.77 -2.22
CA GLY A 32 -6.44 12.97 -2.04
C GLY A 32 -6.58 11.91 -0.96
N THR A 33 -7.14 12.25 0.22
CA THR A 33 -7.38 11.25 1.26
C THR A 33 -8.40 10.20 0.82
N ARG A 34 -9.45 10.58 0.08
CA ARG A 34 -10.44 9.62 -0.45
C ARG A 34 -9.83 8.69 -1.49
N LEU A 35 -9.00 9.21 -2.39
CA LEU A 35 -8.27 8.42 -3.38
C LEU A 35 -7.30 7.44 -2.72
N ARG A 36 -6.54 7.88 -1.71
CA ARG A 36 -5.65 7.02 -0.92
C ARG A 36 -6.40 5.85 -0.29
N LEU A 37 -7.48 6.14 0.43
CA LEU A 37 -8.29 5.10 1.09
C LEU A 37 -8.92 4.12 0.09
N ALA A 38 -9.36 4.61 -1.07
CA ALA A 38 -9.85 3.75 -2.14
C ALA A 38 -8.74 2.82 -2.66
N CYS A 39 -7.52 3.33 -2.85
CA CYS A 39 -6.39 2.52 -3.29
C CYS A 39 -6.01 1.43 -2.27
N GLU A 40 -5.99 1.78 -0.98
CA GLU A 40 -5.73 0.83 0.12
C GLU A 40 -6.79 -0.27 0.18
N GLU A 41 -8.08 0.09 0.10
CA GLU A 41 -9.20 -0.87 0.16
C GLU A 41 -9.27 -1.76 -1.09
N LEU A 42 -8.83 -1.25 -2.25
CA LEU A 42 -8.76 -2.02 -3.49
C LEU A 42 -7.50 -2.90 -3.56
N GLY A 43 -6.46 -2.60 -2.78
CA GLY A 43 -5.27 -3.43 -2.62
C GLY A 43 -4.19 -3.22 -3.68
N PHE A 44 -3.23 -4.16 -3.74
CA PHE A 44 -1.93 -4.04 -4.39
C PHE A 44 -1.90 -3.28 -5.74
N VAL A 45 -2.75 -3.65 -6.70
CA VAL A 45 -2.76 -3.01 -8.03
C VAL A 45 -3.10 -1.51 -7.93
N PHE A 46 -4.07 -1.16 -7.10
CA PHE A 46 -4.50 0.24 -6.93
C PHE A 46 -3.54 1.04 -6.06
N ILE A 47 -2.83 0.40 -5.13
CA ILE A 47 -1.71 1.02 -4.43
C ILE A 47 -0.67 1.49 -5.45
N LYS A 48 -0.26 0.63 -6.40
CA LYS A 48 0.68 1.00 -7.46
C LYS A 48 0.17 2.15 -8.35
N ILE A 49 -1.12 2.14 -8.69
CA ILE A 49 -1.74 3.25 -9.44
C ILE A 49 -1.66 4.55 -8.63
N GLY A 50 -2.00 4.50 -7.35
CA GLY A 50 -1.92 5.66 -6.45
C GLY A 50 -0.49 6.18 -6.29
N GLN A 51 0.51 5.30 -6.22
CA GLN A 51 1.93 5.66 -6.20
C GLN A 51 2.33 6.40 -7.49
N ILE A 52 1.91 5.91 -8.66
CA ILE A 52 2.17 6.60 -9.93
C ILE A 52 1.51 7.99 -9.93
N LEU A 53 0.24 8.08 -9.53
CA LEU A 53 -0.51 9.34 -9.48
C LEU A 53 0.06 10.34 -8.46
N SER A 54 0.74 9.87 -7.41
CA SER A 54 1.36 10.72 -6.39
C SER A 54 2.45 11.67 -6.92
N THR A 55 2.94 11.41 -8.14
CA THR A 55 3.97 12.21 -8.83
C THR A 55 3.42 13.06 -9.97
N ARG A 56 2.12 12.97 -10.25
CA ARG A 56 1.44 13.58 -11.40
C ARG A 56 0.73 14.88 -11.03
N TYR A 57 1.52 15.91 -10.70
CA TYR A 57 1.02 17.25 -10.31
C TYR A 57 0.22 17.97 -11.41
N GLU A 58 0.31 17.48 -12.65
CA GLU A 58 -0.50 17.93 -13.78
C GLU A 58 -1.92 17.35 -13.76
N LEU A 59 -2.16 16.26 -13.03
CA LEU A 59 -3.48 15.59 -12.93
C LEU A 59 -4.18 15.88 -11.60
N LEU A 60 -3.43 16.13 -10.54
CA LEU A 60 -3.93 16.30 -9.17
C LEU A 60 -3.27 17.52 -8.52
N SER A 61 -3.95 18.13 -7.54
CA SER A 61 -3.36 19.22 -6.77
C SER A 61 -2.14 18.71 -5.99
N ARG A 62 -1.26 19.64 -5.59
CA ARG A 62 -0.09 19.30 -4.76
C ARG A 62 -0.50 18.64 -3.44
N GLU A 63 -1.60 19.09 -2.85
CA GLU A 63 -2.16 18.54 -1.63
C GLU A 63 -2.63 17.09 -1.84
N ASP A 64 -3.29 16.80 -2.96
CA ASP A 64 -3.78 15.47 -3.27
C ASP A 64 -2.63 14.50 -3.60
N CYS A 65 -1.62 14.95 -4.36
CA CYS A 65 -0.39 14.20 -4.60
C CYS A 65 0.34 13.87 -3.29
N THR A 66 0.44 14.83 -2.35
CA THR A 66 1.08 14.64 -1.04
C THR A 66 0.33 13.60 -0.21
N GLU A 67 -1.01 13.59 -0.25
CA GLU A 67 -1.80 12.53 0.39
C GLU A 67 -1.52 11.16 -0.23
N LEU A 68 -1.43 11.05 -1.55
CA LEU A 68 -1.12 9.80 -2.25
C LEU A 68 0.32 9.32 -2.03
N GLN A 69 1.27 10.20 -1.73
CA GLN A 69 2.64 9.80 -1.39
C GLN A 69 2.69 8.91 -0.14
N LYS A 70 1.66 8.94 0.72
CA LYS A 70 1.53 8.00 1.85
C LYS A 70 1.28 6.55 1.42
N LEU A 71 0.99 6.30 0.13
CA LEU A 71 0.95 4.97 -0.47
C LEU A 71 2.35 4.48 -0.89
N LEU A 72 3.34 5.37 -0.94
CA LEU A 72 4.74 4.98 -1.13
C LEU A 72 5.20 4.26 0.13
N ASP A 73 6.24 3.46 -0.02
CA ASP A 73 6.62 2.55 1.03
C ASP A 73 6.92 3.26 2.35
N SER A 74 6.14 2.85 3.34
CA SER A 74 6.36 3.08 4.77
C SER A 74 5.90 1.81 5.49
N VAL A 75 6.28 0.65 4.94
CA VAL A 75 6.02 -0.63 5.58
C VAL A 75 6.96 -0.70 6.78
N PRO A 76 6.42 -0.82 8.01
CA PRO A 76 7.26 -1.03 9.16
C PRO A 76 8.14 -2.26 8.93
N PRO A 77 9.43 -2.21 9.27
CA PRO A 77 10.29 -3.36 9.16
C PRO A 77 9.69 -4.52 9.98
N ILE A 78 9.69 -5.71 9.39
CA ILE A 78 9.34 -6.91 10.16
C ILE A 78 10.47 -7.19 11.17
N PRO A 79 10.15 -7.71 12.37
CA PRO A 79 11.16 -8.07 13.36
C PRO A 79 12.18 -9.06 12.78
N TYR A 80 13.46 -8.89 13.15
CA TYR A 80 14.53 -9.74 12.62
C TYR A 80 14.31 -11.21 12.94
N GLU A 81 13.74 -11.52 14.10
CA GLU A 81 13.42 -12.89 14.55
C GLU A 81 12.48 -13.60 13.57
N GLN A 82 11.59 -12.85 12.92
CA GLN A 82 10.72 -13.41 11.89
C GLN A 82 11.49 -13.72 10.60
N VAL A 83 12.42 -12.85 10.21
CA VAL A 83 13.31 -13.06 9.06
C VAL A 83 14.20 -14.28 9.29
N GLU A 84 14.85 -14.35 10.45
CA GLU A 84 15.70 -15.46 10.85
C GLU A 84 14.93 -16.79 10.82
N LYS A 85 13.71 -16.81 11.36
CA LYS A 85 12.85 -18.00 11.34
C LYS A 85 12.55 -18.48 9.92
N ILE A 86 12.14 -17.57 9.02
CA ILE A 86 11.87 -17.90 7.61
C ILE A 86 13.12 -18.48 6.95
N PHE A 87 14.26 -17.83 7.18
CA PHE A 87 15.54 -18.27 6.63
C PHE A 87 15.93 -19.67 7.16
N LEU A 88 15.74 -19.93 8.45
CA LEU A 88 15.98 -21.25 9.05
C LEU A 88 15.06 -22.32 8.47
N GLU A 89 13.80 -21.98 8.21
CA GLU A 89 12.83 -22.89 7.61
C GLU A 89 13.22 -23.27 6.17
N ASP A 90 13.67 -22.29 5.38
CA ASP A 90 14.02 -22.48 3.97
C ASP A 90 15.42 -23.10 3.77
N PHE A 91 16.42 -22.63 4.54
CA PHE A 91 17.84 -22.95 4.32
C PHE A 91 18.45 -23.86 5.40
N LYS A 92 17.75 -24.13 6.50
CA LYS A 92 18.19 -24.98 7.63
C LYS A 92 19.43 -24.49 8.38
N VAL A 93 19.86 -23.26 8.14
CA VAL A 93 21.00 -22.60 8.79
C VAL A 93 20.69 -21.11 8.99
N THR A 94 21.45 -20.40 9.82
CA THR A 94 21.24 -18.94 10.02
C THR A 94 22.01 -18.13 8.97
N PRO A 95 21.58 -16.89 8.66
CA PRO A 95 22.27 -16.04 7.68
C PRO A 95 23.76 -15.83 8.00
N GLU A 96 24.12 -15.70 9.28
CA GLU A 96 25.49 -15.46 9.76
C GLU A 96 26.44 -16.62 9.44
N THR A 97 25.93 -17.82 9.17
CA THR A 97 26.75 -18.99 8.83
C THR A 97 27.15 -19.05 7.36
N ILE A 98 26.41 -18.37 6.47
CA ILE A 98 26.63 -18.39 5.02
C ILE A 98 27.28 -17.09 4.55
N PHE A 99 26.81 -15.96 5.05
CA PHE A 99 27.26 -14.65 4.59
C PHE A 99 28.47 -14.17 5.39
N GLN A 100 29.44 -13.57 4.69
CA GLN A 100 30.60 -12.96 5.34
C GLN A 100 30.22 -11.81 6.27
N ASN A 101 29.18 -11.05 5.92
CA ASN A 101 28.62 -9.97 6.71
C ASN A 101 27.09 -10.00 6.58
N TRP A 102 26.39 -9.89 7.71
CA TRP A 102 24.94 -9.83 7.75
C TRP A 102 24.50 -8.70 8.70
N ASN A 103 23.60 -7.83 8.23
CA ASN A 103 23.03 -6.75 9.03
C ASN A 103 21.53 -7.01 9.22
N PRO A 104 21.04 -7.24 10.45
CA PRO A 104 19.63 -7.51 10.72
C PRO A 104 18.73 -6.27 10.53
N ILE A 105 19.31 -5.08 10.34
CA ILE A 105 18.57 -3.84 10.14
C ILE A 105 18.27 -3.68 8.63
N PRO A 106 16.99 -3.67 8.22
CA PRO A 106 16.62 -3.45 6.83
C PRO A 106 16.93 -2.01 6.40
N ILE A 107 17.43 -1.87 5.17
CA ILE A 107 17.78 -0.57 4.57
C ILE A 107 16.69 -0.04 3.62
N ALA A 108 15.74 -0.90 3.26
CA ALA A 108 14.61 -0.62 2.40
C ALA A 108 13.46 -1.59 2.74
N SER A 109 12.27 -1.26 2.28
CA SER A 109 11.02 -2.02 2.43
C SER A 109 10.54 -2.57 1.08
#